data_AF-A0A914E1P4-F1
#
_entry.id   AF-A0A914E1P4-F1
#
_cell.length_a   1.000
_cell.length_b   1.000
_cell.length_c   1.000
_cell.angle_alpha   90.00
_cell.angle_beta   90.00
_cell.angle_gamma   90.00
#
_symmetry.space_group_name_H-M   'P 1'
#
loop_
_entity.id
_entity.type
_entity.pdbx_description
1 polymer ?
#
loop_
_entity_poly.entity_id
_entity_poly.type
_entity_poly.pdbx_seq_one_letter_code
_entity_poly.pdbx_strand_id
1 'polypeptide(L)'
;MTSEEEVSDDGNVTITKYDPTPLERGWLFSIISVGSIFGTLTLPFLLTKIEIRKIMTIYGLISSLATLFTPLCASIGYVPLLLMRFLQGFATSMSSTSVGSITSQWSTMKESGFFIAILSTHFQFGNIFTMPIAGALCESRWGWPSLYYLQGTLTAIVSIAFYLFYRDDPYWHGYVSVVFWVQRYSSDDSTETLVNTISTL
;
A
#
# COMPACT_ATOMS: atom_id res chain seq x y z
N MET A 1 -17.34 -13.02 -27.11
CA MET A 1 -17.83 -13.61 -28.38
C MET A 1 -18.22 -12.42 -29.23
N THR A 2 -17.28 -11.78 -29.91
CA THR A 2 -16.57 -12.23 -31.11
C THR A 2 -15.07 -11.93 -31.03
N SER A 3 -14.24 -12.90 -31.39
CA SER A 3 -12.80 -12.76 -31.63
C SER A 3 -12.61 -12.31 -33.08
N GLU A 4 -12.31 -11.04 -33.31
CA GLU A 4 -11.84 -10.57 -34.61
C GLU A 4 -10.31 -10.77 -34.65
N GLU A 5 -9.88 -11.69 -35.52
CA GLU A 5 -8.48 -11.85 -35.93
C GLU A 5 -8.17 -10.78 -36.98
N GLU A 6 -7.46 -9.71 -36.61
CA GLU A 6 -6.83 -8.82 -37.59
C GLU A 6 -5.48 -9.40 -38.05
N VAL A 7 -5.49 -9.94 -39.26
CA VAL A 7 -4.30 -10.34 -40.01
C VAL A 7 -3.59 -9.07 -40.53
N SER A 8 -2.39 -8.78 -40.02
CA SER A 8 -1.47 -7.80 -40.62
C SER A 8 -0.66 -8.44 -41.75
N ASP A 9 -0.55 -7.74 -42.88
CA ASP A 9 0.03 -8.15 -44.19
C ASP A 9 1.53 -8.52 -44.21
N ASP A 10 2.21 -8.53 -43.06
CA ASP A 10 3.68 -8.69 -42.96
C ASP A 10 4.12 -10.02 -42.31
N GLY A 11 3.44 -11.15 -42.52
CA GLY A 11 3.92 -12.48 -42.09
C GLY A 11 4.33 -12.64 -40.61
N ASN A 12 3.97 -11.68 -39.76
CA ASN A 12 4.36 -11.57 -38.37
C ASN A 12 3.09 -11.66 -37.53
N VAL A 13 3.04 -12.63 -36.63
CA VAL A 13 1.88 -12.90 -35.79
C VAL A 13 1.63 -11.69 -34.89
N THR A 14 0.59 -10.92 -35.19
CA THR A 14 0.06 -9.89 -34.31
C THR A 14 -0.55 -10.59 -33.09
N ILE A 15 0.17 -10.52 -31.96
CA ILE A 15 -0.37 -10.95 -30.67
C ILE A 15 -1.65 -10.14 -30.44
N THR A 16 -2.80 -10.80 -30.49
CA THR A 16 -4.13 -10.21 -30.32
C THR A 16 -4.14 -9.37 -29.04
N LYS A 17 -4.08 -8.05 -29.20
CA LYS A 17 -4.15 -7.09 -28.11
C LYS A 17 -5.57 -7.14 -27.60
N TYR A 18 -5.78 -7.67 -26.39
CA TYR A 18 -7.09 -7.63 -25.76
C TYR A 18 -7.51 -6.17 -25.63
N ASP A 19 -8.51 -5.76 -26.39
CA ASP A 19 -9.09 -4.42 -26.32
C ASP A 19 -10.27 -4.43 -25.35
N PRO A 20 -10.08 -4.05 -24.08
CA PRO A 20 -11.16 -4.04 -23.10
C PRO A 20 -12.21 -3.01 -23.51
N THR A 21 -13.47 -3.39 -23.38
CA THR A 21 -14.63 -2.50 -23.53
C THR A 21 -14.54 -1.35 -22.52
N PRO A 22 -15.16 -0.18 -22.79
CA PRO A 22 -15.10 0.97 -21.88
C PRO A 22 -15.62 0.65 -20.47
N LEU A 23 -16.59 -0.26 -20.35
CA LEU A 23 -17.10 -0.73 -19.06
C LEU A 23 -16.04 -1.55 -18.30
N GLU A 24 -15.39 -2.50 -18.98
CA GLU A 24 -14.33 -3.33 -18.40
C GLU A 24 -13.14 -2.49 -17.91
N ARG A 25 -12.79 -1.42 -18.63
CA ARG A 25 -11.76 -0.45 -18.19
C ARG A 25 -12.17 0.25 -16.91
N GLY A 26 -13.43 0.67 -16.80
CA GLY A 26 -13.97 1.29 -15.58
C GLY A 26 -13.81 0.38 -14.36
N TRP A 27 -14.20 -0.90 -14.51
CA TRP A 27 -14.06 -1.90 -13.46
C TRP A 27 -12.60 -2.13 -13.03
N LEU A 28 -11.63 -2.06 -13.95
CA LEU A 28 -10.19 -2.19 -13.61
C LEU A 28 -9.68 -1.07 -12.70
N PHE A 29 -10.27 0.13 -12.76
CA PHE A 29 -9.94 1.22 -11.85
C PHE A 29 -10.70 1.09 -10.53
N SER A 30 -11.99 0.72 -10.59
CA SER A 30 -12.82 0.59 -9.39
C SER A 30 -12.40 -0.56 -8.48
N ILE A 31 -11.93 -1.69 -9.04
CA ILE A 31 -11.56 -2.88 -8.25
C ILE A 31 -10.41 -2.61 -7.27
N ILE A 32 -9.52 -1.66 -7.59
CA ILE A 32 -8.41 -1.25 -6.72
C ILE A 32 -8.97 -0.64 -5.43
N SER A 33 -9.99 0.21 -5.54
CA SER A 33 -10.67 0.80 -4.39
C SER A 33 -11.44 -0.23 -3.57
N VAL A 34 -12.06 -1.22 -4.22
CA VAL A 34 -12.70 -2.34 -3.50
C VAL A 34 -11.65 -3.12 -2.71
N GLY A 35 -10.53 -3.49 -3.35
CA GLY A 35 -9.42 -4.17 -2.69
C GLY A 35 -8.85 -3.40 -1.51
N SER A 36 -8.75 -2.07 -1.63
CA SER A 36 -8.22 -1.24 -0.55
C SER A 36 -9.17 -1.17 0.66
N ILE A 37 -10.49 -1.19 0.46
CA ILE A 37 -11.47 -1.27 1.56
C ILE A 37 -11.27 -2.57 2.34
N PHE A 38 -11.18 -3.71 1.65
CA PHE A 38 -10.90 -5.00 2.30
C PHE A 38 -9.54 -5.01 3.01
N GLY A 39 -8.51 -4.42 2.38
CA GLY A 39 -7.20 -4.23 2.99
C GLY A 39 -7.31 -3.49 4.32
N THR A 40 -7.95 -2.31 4.31
CA THR A 40 -8.12 -1.46 5.49
C THR A 40 -8.89 -2.15 6.61
N LEU A 41 -9.95 -2.91 6.29
CA LEU A 41 -10.70 -3.67 7.30
C LEU A 41 -9.88 -4.79 7.93
N THR A 42 -8.98 -5.42 7.16
CA THR A 42 -8.18 -6.55 7.65
C THR A 42 -7.03 -6.09 8.55
N LEU A 43 -6.50 -4.88 8.35
CA LEU A 43 -5.32 -4.37 9.05
C LEU A 43 -5.46 -4.32 10.58
N PRO A 44 -6.53 -3.77 11.18
CA PRO A 44 -6.68 -3.76 12.64
C PRO A 44 -6.65 -5.15 13.26
N PHE A 45 -7.27 -6.15 12.61
CA PHE A 45 -7.25 -7.53 13.09
C PHE A 45 -5.84 -8.13 13.04
N LEU A 46 -5.09 -7.86 11.96
CA LEU A 46 -3.71 -8.33 11.81
C LEU A 46 -2.76 -7.69 12.83
N LEU A 47 -2.91 -6.38 13.09
CA LEU A 47 -2.08 -5.64 14.04
C LEU A 47 -2.20 -6.15 15.48
N THR A 48 -3.31 -6.79 15.85
CA THR A 48 -3.47 -7.41 17.18
C THR A 48 -2.73 -8.73 17.34
N LYS A 49 -2.40 -9.41 16.22
CA LYS A 49 -1.84 -10.77 16.23
C LYS A 49 -0.41 -10.87 15.67
N ILE A 50 -0.01 -9.91 14.82
CA ILE A 50 1.24 -9.96 14.06
C ILE A 50 1.98 -8.62 14.22
N GLU A 51 3.32 -8.69 14.32
CA GLU A 51 4.20 -7.53 14.35
C GLU A 51 4.12 -6.71 13.05
N ILE A 52 4.17 -5.38 13.17
CA ILE A 52 4.02 -4.47 12.04
C ILE A 52 5.04 -4.69 10.92
N ARG A 53 6.30 -5.06 11.25
CA ARG A 53 7.32 -5.42 10.25
C ARG A 53 6.87 -6.53 9.33
N LYS A 54 6.37 -7.63 9.92
CA LYS A 54 5.95 -8.80 9.15
C LYS A 54 4.79 -8.45 8.25
N ILE A 55 3.82 -7.68 8.75
CA ILE A 55 2.66 -7.30 7.96
C ILE A 55 3.09 -6.36 6.82
N MET A 56 3.97 -5.38 7.07
CA MET A 56 4.52 -4.49 6.04
C MET A 56 5.26 -5.26 4.94
N THR A 57 6.15 -6.18 5.32
CA THR A 57 6.89 -7.00 4.35
C THR A 57 5.94 -7.90 3.55
N ILE A 58 4.97 -8.56 4.19
CA ILE A 58 4.01 -9.43 3.49
C ILE A 58 3.19 -8.63 2.48
N TYR A 59 2.65 -7.47 2.88
CA TYR A 59 1.86 -6.62 1.98
C TYR A 59 2.73 -6.04 0.84
N GLY A 60 3.97 -5.63 1.13
CA GLY A 60 4.92 -5.17 0.12
C GLY A 60 5.28 -6.25 -0.91
N LEU A 61 5.50 -7.49 -0.45
CA LEU A 61 5.75 -8.64 -1.33
C LEU A 61 4.52 -8.98 -2.18
N ILE A 62 3.32 -8.96 -1.59
CA ILE A 62 2.06 -9.15 -2.34
C ILE A 62 1.92 -8.09 -3.43
N SER A 63 2.20 -6.82 -3.12
CA SER A 63 2.17 -5.71 -4.08
C SER A 63 3.17 -5.91 -5.22
N SER A 64 4.39 -6.29 -4.89
CA SER A 64 5.46 -6.53 -5.87
C SER A 64 5.09 -7.69 -6.79
N LEU A 65 4.65 -8.82 -6.24
CA LEU A 65 4.21 -9.98 -7.03
C LEU A 65 3.05 -9.60 -7.94
N ALA A 66 2.02 -8.93 -7.40
CA ALA A 66 0.88 -8.49 -8.20
C ALA A 66 1.30 -7.55 -9.35
N THR A 67 2.30 -6.69 -9.12
CA THR A 67 2.85 -5.79 -10.16
C THR A 67 3.65 -6.55 -11.21
N LEU A 68 4.51 -7.49 -10.81
CA LEU A 68 5.30 -8.32 -11.72
C LEU A 68 4.44 -9.24 -12.59
N PHE A 69 3.36 -9.80 -12.02
CA PHE A 69 2.43 -10.66 -12.74
C PHE A 69 1.41 -9.89 -13.59
N THR A 70 1.25 -8.57 -13.40
CA THR A 70 0.33 -7.74 -14.21
C THR A 70 0.54 -7.87 -15.73
N PRO A 71 1.76 -7.70 -16.28
CA PRO A 71 1.99 -7.85 -17.72
C PRO A 71 1.72 -9.28 -18.22
N LEU A 72 2.00 -10.30 -17.40
CA LEU A 72 1.71 -11.71 -17.74
C LEU A 72 0.20 -11.98 -17.75
N CYS A 73 -0.53 -11.43 -16.78
CA CYS A 73 -2.00 -11.58 -16.72
C CYS A 73 -2.68 -10.84 -17.87
N ALA A 74 -2.12 -9.72 -18.33
CA ALA A 74 -2.65 -8.96 -19.46
C ALA A 74 -2.63 -9.74 -20.78
N SER A 75 -1.70 -10.69 -20.97
CA SER A 75 -1.69 -11.55 -22.16
C SER A 75 -2.62 -12.78 -22.03
N ILE A 76 -2.96 -13.18 -20.81
CA ILE A 76 -3.83 -14.34 -20.54
C ILE A 76 -5.31 -13.96 -20.59
N GLY A 77 -5.68 -12.79 -20.06
CA GLY A 77 -7.06 -12.28 -20.16
C GLY A 77 -7.47 -11.29 -19.06
N TYR A 78 -8.74 -10.88 -19.12
CA TYR A 78 -9.30 -9.84 -18.24
C TYR A 78 -9.42 -10.24 -16.77
N VAL A 79 -9.94 -11.43 -16.50
CA VAL A 79 -10.20 -11.93 -15.14
C VAL A 79 -8.91 -12.00 -14.29
N PRO A 80 -7.80 -12.60 -14.75
CA PRO A 80 -6.56 -12.63 -13.95
C PRO A 80 -5.97 -11.22 -13.77
N LEU A 81 -6.10 -10.33 -14.76
CA LEU A 81 -5.68 -8.93 -14.62
C LEU A 81 -6.48 -8.21 -13.52
N LEU A 82 -7.79 -8.43 -13.48
CA LEU A 82 -8.68 -7.87 -12.44
C LEU A 82 -8.32 -8.38 -11.05
N LEU A 83 -7.99 -9.67 -10.92
CA LEU A 83 -7.50 -10.25 -9.66
C LEU A 83 -6.20 -9.57 -9.20
N MET A 84 -5.21 -9.42 -10.08
CA MET A 84 -3.94 -8.76 -9.71
C MET A 84 -4.15 -7.30 -9.30
N ARG A 85 -5.09 -6.59 -9.92
CA ARG A 85 -5.46 -5.22 -9.52
C ARG A 85 -6.14 -5.16 -8.17
N PHE A 86 -6.97 -6.14 -7.84
CA PHE A 86 -7.53 -6.29 -6.49
C PHE A 86 -6.42 -6.48 -5.45
N LEU A 87 -5.44 -7.37 -5.72
CA LEU A 87 -4.31 -7.60 -4.83
C LEU A 87 -3.44 -6.34 -4.63
N GLN A 88 -3.23 -5.55 -5.69
CA GLN A 88 -2.54 -4.25 -5.57
C GLN A 88 -3.30 -3.27 -4.68
N GLY A 89 -4.62 -3.18 -4.84
CA GLY A 89 -5.48 -2.38 -3.97
C GLY A 89 -5.39 -2.80 -2.51
N PHE A 90 -5.48 -4.11 -2.25
CA PHE A 90 -5.34 -4.69 -0.91
C PHE A 90 -3.97 -4.37 -0.29
N ALA A 91 -2.90 -4.47 -1.06
CA ALA A 91 -1.55 -4.19 -0.59
C ALA A 91 -1.35 -2.70 -0.26
N THR A 92 -1.93 -1.79 -1.05
CA THR A 92 -1.76 -0.34 -0.92
C THR A 92 -2.34 0.22 0.38
N SER A 93 -3.37 -0.41 0.95
CA SER A 93 -3.94 -0.01 2.25
C SER A 93 -2.96 -0.09 3.41
N MET A 94 -1.97 -0.98 3.33
CA MET A 94 -0.92 -1.06 4.35
C MET A 94 -0.03 0.18 4.32
N SER A 95 0.32 0.68 3.13
CA SER A 95 1.21 1.81 2.96
C SER A 95 0.66 3.07 3.63
N SER A 96 -0.64 3.33 3.51
CA SER A 96 -1.30 4.46 4.17
C SER A 96 -1.39 4.29 5.68
N THR A 97 -1.65 3.07 6.17
CA THR A 97 -1.71 2.77 7.60
C THR A 97 -0.34 2.88 8.28
N SER A 98 0.71 2.49 7.57
CA SER A 98 2.07 2.48 8.09
C SER A 98 2.60 3.87 8.41
N VAL A 99 2.23 4.87 7.61
CA VAL A 99 2.51 6.28 7.91
C VAL A 99 1.94 6.66 9.29
N GLY A 100 0.70 6.25 9.57
CA GLY A 100 0.04 6.50 10.86
C GLY A 100 0.70 5.75 12.02
N SER A 101 0.99 4.46 11.86
CA SER A 101 1.60 3.64 12.93
C SER A 101 3.03 4.07 13.24
N ILE A 102 3.85 4.37 12.23
CA ILE A 102 5.21 4.87 12.42
C ILE A 102 5.17 6.24 13.09
N THR A 103 4.29 7.15 12.65
CA THR A 103 4.11 8.46 13.34
C THR A 103 3.76 8.27 14.81
N SER A 104 2.83 7.37 15.13
CA SER A 104 2.38 7.14 16.51
C SER A 104 3.49 6.60 17.42
N GLN A 105 4.48 5.90 16.88
CA GLN A 105 5.59 5.34 17.66
C GLN A 105 6.73 6.33 17.83
N TRP A 106 6.96 7.20 16.84
CA TRP A 106 8.15 8.04 16.77
C TRP A 106 7.91 9.52 17.07
N SER A 107 6.65 9.99 17.09
CA SER A 107 6.33 11.40 17.28
C SER A 107 5.85 11.73 18.69
N THR A 108 6.46 12.76 19.29
CA THR A 108 5.88 13.49 20.43
C THR A 108 4.59 14.20 19.99
N MET A 109 3.54 14.21 20.82
CA MET A 109 2.19 14.71 20.51
C MET A 109 2.12 16.13 19.92
N LYS A 110 3.16 16.95 20.13
CA LYS A 110 3.22 18.36 19.70
C LYS A 110 3.69 18.55 18.24
N GLU A 111 4.35 17.55 17.65
CA GLU A 111 5.00 17.66 16.32
C GLU A 111 4.53 16.59 15.31
N SER A 112 3.52 15.79 15.67
CA SER A 112 3.00 14.70 14.84
C SER A 112 2.49 15.16 13.48
N GLY A 113 1.89 16.35 13.41
CA GLY A 113 1.45 16.94 12.15
C GLY A 113 2.58 17.19 11.16
N PHE A 114 3.75 17.64 11.64
CA PHE A 114 4.92 17.89 10.79
C PHE A 114 5.52 16.58 10.26
N PHE A 115 5.59 15.56 11.12
CA PHE A 115 6.09 14.24 10.72
C PHE A 115 5.17 13.57 9.69
N ILE A 116 3.85 13.64 9.88
CA ILE A 116 2.87 13.16 8.88
C ILE A 116 3.01 13.92 7.57
N ALA A 117 3.23 15.24 7.61
CA ALA A 117 3.42 16.03 6.39
C ALA A 117 4.67 15.61 5.61
N ILE A 118 5.80 15.42 6.30
CA ILE A 118 7.04 14.90 5.69
C ILE A 118 6.79 13.52 5.07
N LEU A 119 6.20 12.59 5.84
CA LEU A 119 5.90 11.25 5.34
C LEU A 119 4.97 11.33 4.13
N SER A 120 3.88 12.08 4.18
CA SER A 120 2.92 12.19 3.07
C SER A 120 3.55 12.70 1.77
N THR A 121 4.63 13.47 1.85
CA THR A 121 5.36 13.96 0.67
C THR A 121 5.95 12.82 -0.18
N HIS A 122 6.23 11.64 0.41
CA HIS A 122 6.76 10.50 -0.33
C HIS A 122 5.86 10.06 -1.50
N PHE A 123 4.52 10.20 -1.36
CA PHE A 123 3.57 9.83 -2.41
C PHE A 123 3.72 10.72 -3.65
N GLN A 124 3.99 12.00 -3.43
CA GLN A 124 4.18 12.96 -4.51
C GLN A 124 5.50 12.71 -5.22
N PHE A 125 6.59 12.50 -4.47
CA PHE A 125 7.88 12.13 -5.05
C PHE A 125 7.79 10.87 -5.90
N GLY A 126 7.10 9.83 -5.43
CA GLY A 126 6.90 8.59 -6.20
C GLY A 126 6.26 8.85 -7.57
N ASN A 127 5.24 9.70 -7.65
CA ASN A 127 4.58 10.04 -8.92
C ASN A 127 5.49 10.86 -9.85
N ILE A 128 6.24 11.82 -9.30
CA ILE A 128 7.16 12.68 -10.05
C ILE A 128 8.23 11.83 -10.77
N PHE A 129 8.73 10.76 -10.14
CA PHE A 129 9.66 9.84 -10.79
C PHE A 129 8.95 8.84 -11.71
N THR A 130 7.82 8.28 -11.30
CA THR A 130 7.14 7.21 -12.04
C THR A 130 6.63 7.68 -13.40
N MET A 131 6.06 8.89 -13.50
CA MET A 131 5.50 9.39 -14.76
C MET A 131 6.51 9.54 -15.91
N PRO A 132 7.66 10.22 -15.75
CA PRO A 132 8.66 10.33 -16.82
C PRO A 132 9.30 8.98 -17.14
N ILE A 133 9.54 8.14 -16.13
CA ILE A 133 10.06 6.77 -16.33
C ILE A 133 9.08 5.95 -17.18
N ALA A 134 7.78 6.03 -16.86
CA ALA A 134 6.73 5.40 -17.65
C ALA A 134 6.69 5.90 -19.10
N GLY A 135 6.81 7.22 -19.32
CA GLY A 135 6.87 7.80 -20.66
C GLY A 135 8.05 7.26 -21.47
N ALA A 136 9.25 7.34 -20.92
CA ALA A 136 10.48 6.89 -21.60
C ALA A 136 10.48 5.38 -21.88
N LEU A 137 9.93 4.56 -20.98
CA LEU A 137 9.87 3.11 -21.16
C LEU A 137 8.78 2.68 -22.15
N CYS A 138 7.66 3.40 -22.20
CA CYS A 138 6.60 3.12 -23.17
C CYS A 138 7.03 3.40 -24.62
N GLU A 139 7.90 4.37 -24.85
CA GLU A 139 8.49 4.65 -26.17
C GLU A 139 9.66 3.71 -26.53
N SER A 140 10.23 3.03 -25.54
CA SER A 140 11.31 2.07 -25.74
C SER A 140 10.82 0.81 -26.44
N ARG A 141 11.75 0.09 -27.08
CA ARG A 141 11.49 -1.19 -27.79
C ARG A 141 10.90 -2.30 -26.88
N TRP A 142 11.01 -2.12 -25.56
CA TRP A 142 10.49 -3.05 -24.55
C TRP A 142 9.03 -2.77 -24.16
N GLY A 143 8.46 -1.63 -24.60
CA GLY A 143 7.07 -1.26 -24.42
C GLY A 143 6.63 -1.12 -22.95
N TRP A 144 5.31 -1.03 -22.76
CA TRP A 144 4.69 -0.85 -21.46
C TRP A 144 4.97 -1.94 -20.40
N PRO A 145 5.21 -3.23 -20.73
CA PRO A 145 5.46 -4.26 -19.70
C PRO A 145 6.75 -4.02 -18.90
N SER A 146 7.74 -3.37 -19.52
CA SER A 146 9.05 -3.10 -18.91
C SER A 146 8.95 -2.24 -17.63
N LEU A 147 8.03 -1.28 -17.61
CA LEU A 147 7.75 -0.45 -16.45
C LEU A 147 7.27 -1.27 -15.25
N TYR A 148 6.38 -2.24 -15.49
CA TYR A 148 5.85 -3.10 -14.43
C TYR A 148 6.93 -4.02 -13.86
N TYR A 149 7.82 -4.53 -14.71
CA TYR A 149 8.96 -5.32 -14.26
C TYR A 149 9.95 -4.50 -13.43
N LEU A 150 10.28 -3.29 -13.87
CA LEU A 150 11.17 -2.40 -13.12
C LEU A 150 10.58 -2.00 -11.78
N GLN A 151 9.32 -1.55 -11.76
CA GLN A 151 8.67 -1.09 -10.53
C GLN A 151 8.38 -2.25 -9.57
N GLY A 152 7.96 -3.41 -10.09
CA GLY A 152 7.75 -4.62 -9.31
C GLY A 152 9.04 -5.10 -8.65
N THR A 153 10.14 -5.15 -9.40
CA THR A 153 11.46 -5.57 -8.89
C THR A 153 12.01 -4.57 -7.87
N LEU A 154 11.89 -3.27 -8.14
CA LEU A 154 12.29 -2.22 -7.18
C LEU A 154 11.51 -2.36 -5.86
N THR A 155 10.20 -2.59 -5.95
CA THR A 155 9.35 -2.79 -4.77
C THR A 155 9.71 -4.06 -4.00
N ALA A 156 10.06 -5.15 -4.69
CA ALA A 156 10.56 -6.37 -4.05
C ALA A 156 11.87 -6.10 -3.30
N ILE A 157 12.84 -5.47 -3.96
CA ILE A 157 14.15 -5.16 -3.38
C ILE A 157 13.96 -4.29 -2.13
N VAL A 158 13.15 -3.24 -2.21
CA VAL A 158 12.87 -2.36 -1.06
C VAL A 158 12.15 -3.12 0.06
N SER A 159 11.20 -4.00 -0.26
CA SER A 159 10.48 -4.79 0.76
C SER A 159 11.39 -5.79 1.46
N ILE A 160 12.31 -6.42 0.72
CA ILE A 160 13.32 -7.36 1.25
C ILE A 160 14.37 -6.59 2.05
N ALA A 161 14.87 -5.47 1.53
CA ALA A 161 15.79 -4.60 2.23
C ALA A 161 15.17 -4.10 3.54
N PHE A 162 13.90 -3.70 3.51
CA PHE A 162 13.15 -3.34 4.72
C PHE A 162 13.10 -4.51 5.69
N TYR A 163 12.78 -5.73 5.26
CA TYR A 163 12.81 -6.90 6.14
C TYR A 163 14.18 -7.17 6.78
N LEU A 164 15.27 -6.93 6.04
CA LEU A 164 16.64 -7.18 6.51
C LEU A 164 17.19 -6.06 7.41
N PHE A 165 16.95 -4.79 7.06
CA PHE A 165 17.43 -3.63 7.81
C PHE A 165 16.51 -3.26 8.97
N TYR A 166 15.21 -3.43 8.80
CA TYR A 166 14.21 -3.18 9.84
C TYR A 166 14.22 -4.35 10.81
N ARG A 167 15.18 -4.31 11.73
CA ARG A 167 15.14 -5.14 12.91
C ARG A 167 14.10 -4.53 13.83
N ASP A 168 12.90 -5.11 13.85
CA ASP A 168 12.16 -5.06 15.11
C ASP A 168 13.09 -5.74 16.11
N ASP A 169 13.60 -4.95 17.04
CA ASP A 169 13.92 -5.44 18.36
C ASP A 169 12.65 -5.22 19.21
N PRO A 170 11.85 -6.29 19.44
CA PRO A 170 10.68 -6.23 20.30
C PRO A 170 11.00 -6.70 21.73
N TYR A 171 12.27 -6.71 22.17
CA TYR A 171 12.61 -7.26 23.49
C TYR A 171 12.47 -6.26 24.65
N TRP A 172 12.22 -4.96 24.41
CA TRP A 172 12.30 -3.93 25.46
C TRP A 172 11.21 -2.85 25.54
N HIS A 173 10.12 -2.89 24.76
CA HIS A 173 9.08 -1.85 24.91
C HIS A 173 7.78 -2.35 25.55
N GLY A 174 7.85 -2.47 26.88
CA GLY A 174 6.72 -2.33 27.81
C GLY A 174 6.29 -0.87 28.02
N TYR A 175 6.27 -0.04 26.99
CA TYR A 175 5.96 1.40 27.11
C TYR A 175 4.64 1.84 26.47
N VAL A 176 3.80 0.91 25.99
CA VAL A 176 2.39 1.20 25.68
C VAL A 176 1.43 0.63 26.74
N SER A 177 1.92 0.14 27.89
CA SER A 177 1.04 -0.27 28.99
C SER A 177 1.16 0.56 30.28
N VAL A 178 2.23 1.33 30.51
CA VAL A 178 2.35 2.12 31.76
C VAL A 178 2.37 3.64 31.53
N VAL A 179 3.30 4.21 30.75
CA VAL A 179 3.38 5.68 30.58
C VAL A 179 2.19 6.27 29.82
N PHE A 180 1.72 5.61 28.75
CA PHE A 180 0.53 6.07 28.03
C PHE A 180 -0.72 6.04 28.91
N TRP A 181 -0.89 5.00 29.74
CA TRP A 181 -2.00 4.90 30.69
C TRP A 181 -1.86 5.89 31.85
N VAL A 182 -0.66 6.12 32.38
CA VAL A 182 -0.39 7.13 33.43
C VAL A 182 -0.64 8.55 32.92
N GLN A 183 -0.26 8.87 31.68
CA GLN A 183 -0.53 10.18 31.08
C GLN A 183 -2.03 10.37 30.75
N ARG A 184 -2.70 9.30 30.31
CA ARG A 184 -4.16 9.29 30.05
C ARG A 184 -4.97 9.41 31.36
N TYR A 185 -4.51 8.77 32.43
CA TYR A 185 -5.14 8.82 33.76
C TYR A 185 -4.86 10.16 34.48
N SER A 186 -3.66 10.73 34.32
CA SER A 186 -3.35 12.09 34.78
C SER A 186 -4.13 13.18 34.04
N SER A 187 -4.59 12.91 32.81
CA SER A 187 -5.52 13.77 32.09
C SER A 187 -6.99 13.57 32.55
N ASP A 188 -7.30 12.49 33.27
CA ASP A 188 -8.61 12.18 33.84
C ASP A 188 -8.75 12.69 35.29
N ASP A 189 -7.72 13.41 35.76
CA ASP A 189 -7.68 14.23 36.99
C ASP A 189 -8.68 15.41 36.98
N SER A 190 -9.59 15.43 36.00
CA SER A 190 -10.88 16.11 36.11
C SER A 190 -11.83 15.41 37.11
N THR A 191 -11.40 14.32 37.73
CA THR A 191 -12.01 13.73 38.93
C THR A 191 -11.70 14.50 40.22
N GLU A 192 -10.60 15.26 40.32
CA GLU A 192 -10.36 16.19 41.44
C GLU A 192 -11.41 17.31 41.48
N THR A 193 -11.91 17.77 40.32
CA THR A 193 -13.01 18.73 40.24
C THR A 193 -14.33 18.19 40.79
N LEU A 194 -14.59 16.88 40.67
CA LEU A 194 -15.81 16.27 41.23
C LEU A 194 -15.70 16.03 42.74
N VAL A 195 -14.52 15.65 43.24
CA VAL A 195 -14.29 15.49 44.69
C VAL A 195 -14.33 16.84 45.41
N ASN A 196 -13.76 17.90 44.82
CA ASN A 196 -13.82 19.26 45.38
C ASN A 196 -15.23 19.88 45.33
N THR A 197 -16.07 19.48 44.39
CA THR A 197 -17.49 19.89 44.32
C THR A 197 -18.35 19.18 45.37
N ILE A 198 -18.00 17.95 45.76
CA ILE A 198 -18.71 17.20 46.80
C ILE A 198 -18.25 17.61 48.21
N SER A 199 -17.00 18.07 48.40
CA SER A 199 -16.51 18.55 49.71
C SER A 199 -16.88 19.99 50.06
N THR A 200 -17.52 20.71 49.14
CA THR A 200 -18.00 22.10 49.34
C THR A 200 -19.52 22.20 49.51
N LEU A 201 -20.23 21.04 49.52
CA LEU A 201 -21.62 20.87 49.96
C LEU A 201 -21.67 20.28 51.38
#